data_AF-A0A6M1ZUG1-F1
#
_entry.id   AF-A0A6M1ZUG1-F1
#
_cell.length_a   1.000
_cell.length_b   1.000
_cell.length_c   1.000
_cell.angle_alpha   90.00
_cell.angle_beta   90.00
_cell.angle_gamma   90.00
#
_symmetry.space_group_name_H-M   'P 1'
#
loop_
_entity.id
_entity.type
_entity.pdbx_description
1 polymer ?
#
loop_
_entity_poly.entity_id
_entity_poly.type
_entity_poly.pdbx_seq_one_letter_code
_entity_poly.pdbx_strand_id
1 'polypeptide(L)'
;MSLQISCSRALFSNPGFKDTLKDPNIPHLVKYHYLESIPNPWQALIDGKFKFIEDYIHYLEFHKLRSATPLHIIFNQNIIPKNDLIILVLVKEAINYLQTLESKRSLIKIKDLDNQTVIDKAIWSNRADVIIYLLSFFTKEEKFEFLRTHDLNTQNTILHTFAQFFNIFDLFELFKDLDANEIAVLKTIKNYYGCTFIELWNQRELSENRKL
;
A
#
# COMPACT_ATOMS: atom_id res chain seq x y z
N MET A 1 -24.47 10.09 -20.01
CA MET A 1 -23.22 9.36 -19.74
C MET A 1 -23.28 7.85 -20.02
N SER A 2 -24.41 7.26 -20.45
CA SER A 2 -24.55 5.80 -20.67
C SER A 2 -24.15 5.30 -22.08
N LEU A 3 -24.14 6.17 -23.10
CA LEU A 3 -23.84 5.80 -24.50
C LEU A 3 -22.34 5.63 -24.81
N GLN A 4 -21.43 6.21 -24.03
CA GLN A 4 -19.98 6.05 -24.24
C GLN A 4 -19.46 4.68 -23.74
N ILE A 5 -20.13 4.08 -22.75
CA ILE A 5 -19.72 2.80 -22.14
C ILE A 5 -20.11 1.60 -23.02
N SER A 6 -21.19 1.71 -23.80
CA SER A 6 -21.63 0.65 -24.71
C SER A 6 -20.74 0.49 -25.94
N CYS A 7 -20.18 1.59 -26.48
CA CYS A 7 -19.28 1.54 -27.63
C CYS A 7 -17.89 0.99 -27.28
N SER A 8 -17.42 1.21 -26.05
CA SER A 8 -16.13 0.73 -25.58
C SER A 8 -16.09 -0.80 -25.49
N ARG A 9 -17.11 -1.43 -24.89
CA ARG A 9 -17.17 -2.90 -24.76
C ARG A 9 -17.15 -3.66 -26.10
N ALA A 10 -17.77 -3.11 -27.16
CA ALA A 10 -17.79 -3.74 -28.48
C ALA A 10 -16.46 -3.62 -29.24
N LEU A 11 -15.68 -2.56 -28.97
CA LEU A 11 -14.33 -2.39 -29.51
C LEU A 11 -13.32 -3.35 -28.86
N PHE A 12 -13.47 -3.62 -27.55
CA PHE A 12 -12.52 -4.42 -26.77
C PHE A 12 -12.70 -5.94 -26.87
N SER A 13 -13.83 -6.41 -27.39
CA SER A 13 -14.07 -7.83 -27.67
C SER A 13 -13.52 -8.29 -29.02
N ASN A 14 -12.99 -7.38 -29.84
CA ASN A 14 -12.37 -7.71 -31.13
C ASN A 14 -10.99 -8.37 -30.93
N PRO A 15 -10.75 -9.61 -31.43
CA PRO A 15 -9.48 -10.31 -31.28
C PRO A 15 -8.25 -9.51 -31.77
N GLY A 16 -8.42 -8.71 -32.84
CA GLY A 16 -7.35 -7.88 -33.40
C GLY A 16 -7.02 -6.64 -32.57
N PHE A 17 -7.86 -6.28 -31.59
CA PHE A 17 -7.66 -5.12 -30.73
C PHE A 17 -6.44 -5.29 -29.80
N LYS A 18 -6.16 -6.53 -29.38
CA LYS A 18 -4.98 -6.85 -28.55
C LYS A 18 -3.67 -6.57 -29.24
N ASP A 19 -3.61 -6.73 -30.56
CA ASP A 19 -2.42 -6.42 -31.34
C ASP A 19 -2.29 -4.92 -31.61
N THR A 20 -3.41 -4.19 -31.65
CA THR A 20 -3.38 -2.72 -31.71
C THR A 20 -2.84 -2.14 -30.41
N LEU A 21 -3.14 -2.71 -29.23
CA LEU A 21 -2.57 -2.25 -27.95
C LEU A 21 -1.04 -2.34 -27.85
N LYS A 22 -0.39 -3.12 -28.74
CA LYS A 22 1.08 -3.22 -28.81
C LYS A 22 1.71 -2.08 -29.62
N ASP A 23 0.92 -1.32 -30.37
CA ASP A 23 1.41 -0.17 -31.15
C ASP A 23 1.77 1.00 -30.19
N PRO A 24 3.02 1.49 -30.23
CA PRO A 24 3.47 2.59 -29.37
C PRO A 24 2.76 3.92 -29.64
N ASN A 25 2.09 4.07 -30.79
CA ASN A 25 1.37 5.29 -31.18
C ASN A 25 -0.10 5.30 -30.74
N ILE A 26 -0.61 4.21 -30.16
CA ILE A 26 -1.97 4.20 -29.62
C ILE A 26 -2.06 5.21 -28.48
N PRO A 27 -3.00 6.17 -28.53
CA PRO A 27 -3.22 7.10 -27.44
C PRO A 27 -3.46 6.33 -26.15
N HIS A 28 -2.71 6.67 -25.10
CA HIS A 28 -2.79 6.04 -23.78
C HIS A 28 -4.24 5.82 -23.30
N LEU A 29 -5.14 6.77 -23.60
CA LEU A 29 -6.58 6.72 -23.33
C LEU A 29 -7.28 5.44 -23.84
N VAL A 30 -6.86 4.91 -24.98
CA VAL A 30 -7.44 3.72 -25.62
C VAL A 30 -6.96 2.43 -24.92
N LYS A 31 -5.70 2.41 -24.44
CA LYS A 31 -5.20 1.34 -23.56
C LYS A 31 -5.94 1.34 -22.21
N TYR A 32 -6.31 2.52 -21.71
CA TYR A 32 -6.98 2.68 -20.42
C TYR A 32 -8.42 2.17 -20.39
N HIS A 33 -9.24 2.53 -21.40
CA HIS A 33 -10.60 1.98 -21.47
C HIS A 33 -10.61 0.46 -21.69
N TYR A 34 -9.56 -0.10 -22.30
CA TYR A 34 -9.39 -1.55 -22.36
C TYR A 34 -9.20 -2.14 -20.95
N LEU A 35 -8.35 -1.55 -20.11
CA LEU A 35 -8.10 -2.03 -18.74
C LEU A 35 -9.36 -1.98 -17.85
N GLU A 36 -10.16 -0.91 -17.93
CA GLU A 36 -11.45 -0.81 -17.24
C GLU A 36 -12.47 -1.85 -17.75
N SER A 37 -12.30 -2.34 -18.98
CA SER A 37 -13.16 -3.37 -19.56
C SER A 37 -12.73 -4.81 -19.22
N ILE A 38 -11.53 -5.02 -18.67
CA ILE A 38 -11.07 -6.35 -18.23
C ILE A 38 -11.83 -6.68 -16.94
N PRO A 39 -12.57 -7.80 -16.89
CA PRO A 39 -13.30 -8.20 -15.68
C PRO A 39 -12.39 -8.43 -14.45
N ASN A 40 -11.11 -8.66 -14.69
CA ASN A 40 -10.06 -8.84 -13.68
C ASN A 40 -8.72 -8.31 -14.23
N PRO A 41 -8.48 -6.99 -14.17
CA PRO A 41 -7.24 -6.38 -14.69
C PRO A 41 -5.99 -6.94 -13.98
N TRP A 42 -6.15 -7.44 -12.74
CA TRP A 42 -5.10 -8.05 -11.95
C TRP A 42 -4.67 -9.42 -12.46
N GLN A 43 -5.59 -10.24 -12.98
CA GLN A 43 -5.22 -11.52 -13.60
C GLN A 43 -4.37 -11.29 -14.86
N ALA A 44 -4.64 -10.23 -15.63
CA ALA A 44 -3.81 -9.89 -16.78
C ALA A 44 -2.41 -9.40 -16.37
N LEU A 45 -2.28 -8.81 -15.18
CA LEU A 45 -1.01 -8.41 -14.57
C LEU A 45 -0.21 -9.64 -14.11
N ILE A 46 -0.86 -10.58 -13.42
CA ILE A 46 -0.28 -11.88 -13.03
C ILE A 46 0.17 -12.69 -14.24
N ASP A 47 -0.60 -12.64 -15.33
CA ASP A 47 -0.28 -13.32 -16.59
C ASP A 47 0.87 -12.65 -17.37
N GLY A 48 1.49 -11.57 -16.85
CA GLY A 48 2.60 -10.86 -17.49
C GLY A 48 2.20 -10.14 -18.79
N LYS A 49 0.90 -9.92 -19.02
CA LYS A 49 0.38 -9.38 -20.29
C LYS A 49 0.48 -7.86 -20.41
N PHE A 50 0.92 -7.17 -19.35
CA PHE A 50 1.04 -5.71 -19.32
C PHE A 50 2.33 -5.25 -18.65
N LYS A 51 2.93 -4.17 -19.17
CA LYS A 51 3.85 -3.29 -18.41
C LYS A 51 3.06 -2.37 -17.47
N PHE A 52 2.12 -2.97 -16.74
CA PHE A 52 0.96 -2.27 -16.17
C PHE A 52 1.35 -1.15 -15.23
N ILE A 53 2.45 -1.27 -14.47
CA ILE A 53 2.83 -0.23 -13.51
C ILE A 53 3.17 1.08 -14.22
N GLU A 54 3.87 1.06 -15.35
CA GLU A 54 4.17 2.28 -16.13
C GLU A 54 2.88 2.90 -16.69
N ASP A 55 2.04 2.09 -17.34
CA ASP A 55 0.77 2.56 -17.91
C ASP A 55 -0.20 3.03 -16.82
N TYR A 56 -0.20 2.39 -15.65
CA TYR A 56 -1.05 2.73 -14.52
C TYR A 56 -0.55 3.97 -13.78
N ILE A 57 0.77 4.13 -13.61
CA ILE A 57 1.36 5.38 -13.12
C ILE A 57 0.95 6.53 -14.05
N HIS A 58 1.10 6.36 -15.37
CA HIS A 58 0.66 7.36 -16.34
C HIS A 58 -0.85 7.61 -16.28
N TYR A 59 -1.69 6.60 -16.02
CA TYR A 59 -3.12 6.76 -15.79
C TYR A 59 -3.41 7.65 -14.57
N LEU A 60 -2.73 7.41 -13.44
CA LEU A 60 -2.92 8.21 -12.22
C LEU A 60 -2.47 9.66 -12.39
N GLU A 61 -1.34 9.86 -13.08
CA GLU A 61 -0.85 11.18 -13.47
C GLU A 61 -1.84 11.89 -14.41
N PHE A 62 -2.34 11.17 -15.43
CA PHE A 62 -3.28 11.68 -16.42
C PHE A 62 -4.62 12.11 -15.81
N HIS A 63 -5.19 11.28 -14.94
CA HIS A 63 -6.48 11.57 -14.29
C HIS A 63 -6.39 12.62 -13.18
N LYS A 64 -5.19 13.14 -12.89
CA LYS A 64 -4.96 14.05 -11.76
C LYS A 64 -5.63 13.52 -10.50
N LEU A 65 -5.59 12.19 -10.30
CA LEU A 65 -5.81 11.59 -8.98
C LEU A 65 -4.58 11.97 -8.14
N ARG A 66 -4.43 13.28 -7.90
CA ARG A 66 -3.27 14.00 -7.34
C ARG A 66 -3.05 13.71 -5.86
N SER A 67 -3.59 12.60 -5.41
CA SER A 67 -4.17 12.50 -4.09
C SER A 67 -3.93 11.12 -3.49
N ALA A 68 -3.48 10.16 -4.31
CA ALA A 68 -3.10 8.82 -3.88
C ALA A 68 -1.94 8.36 -4.78
N THR A 69 -0.83 7.93 -4.19
CA THR A 69 0.26 7.32 -4.98
C THR A 69 -0.19 5.96 -5.53
N PRO A 70 0.48 5.41 -6.56
CA PRO A 70 0.19 4.05 -7.04
C PRO A 70 0.11 3.03 -5.90
N LEU A 71 0.95 3.17 -4.87
CA LEU A 71 0.95 2.32 -3.70
C LEU A 71 -0.33 2.45 -2.84
N HIS A 72 -0.87 3.65 -2.65
CA HIS A 72 -2.11 3.83 -1.89
C HIS A 72 -3.29 3.10 -2.54
N ILE A 73 -3.29 3.03 -3.87
CA ILE A 73 -4.36 2.39 -4.62
C ILE A 73 -4.28 0.87 -4.54
N ILE A 74 -3.05 0.32 -4.44
CA ILE A 74 -2.86 -1.12 -4.19
C ILE A 74 -3.58 -1.55 -2.89
N PHE A 75 -3.74 -0.65 -1.92
CA PHE A 75 -4.43 -0.94 -0.67
C PHE A 75 -5.91 -0.54 -0.65
N ASN A 76 -6.46 -0.01 -1.75
CA ASN A 76 -7.88 0.29 -1.80
C ASN A 76 -8.66 -1.03 -1.94
N GLN A 77 -9.23 -1.47 -0.82
CA GLN A 77 -9.86 -2.79 -0.62
C GLN A 77 -11.01 -3.10 -1.58
N ASN A 78 -11.53 -2.11 -2.30
CA ASN A 78 -12.59 -2.28 -3.28
C ASN A 78 -12.08 -2.75 -4.66
N ILE A 79 -10.76 -2.74 -4.90
CA ILE A 79 -10.20 -2.93 -6.24
C ILE A 79 -9.42 -4.23 -6.36
N ILE A 80 -8.68 -4.64 -5.33
CA ILE A 80 -7.79 -5.82 -5.39
C ILE A 80 -8.40 -7.01 -4.63
N PRO A 81 -8.43 -8.22 -5.22
CA PRO A 81 -8.85 -9.42 -4.51
C PRO A 81 -8.05 -9.59 -3.21
N LYS A 82 -8.69 -10.06 -2.13
CA LYS A 82 -8.08 -10.33 -0.81
C LYS A 82 -6.98 -11.41 -0.80
N ASN A 83 -6.41 -11.76 -1.96
CA ASN A 83 -5.31 -12.71 -2.03
C ASN A 83 -4.03 -12.04 -1.56
N ASP A 84 -3.47 -12.58 -0.48
CA ASP A 84 -2.40 -11.89 0.20
C ASP A 84 -1.13 -11.74 -0.63
N LEU A 85 -0.78 -12.75 -1.42
CA LEU A 85 0.47 -12.74 -2.19
C LEU A 85 0.49 -11.67 -3.29
N ILE A 86 -0.66 -11.34 -3.88
CA ILE A 86 -0.74 -10.38 -4.98
C ILE A 86 -0.34 -8.98 -4.51
N ILE A 87 -0.81 -8.54 -3.35
CA ILE A 87 -0.54 -7.19 -2.83
C ILE A 87 0.97 -6.98 -2.63
N LEU A 88 1.66 -7.95 -2.00
CA LEU A 88 3.10 -7.82 -1.77
C LEU A 88 3.88 -7.81 -3.08
N VAL A 89 3.49 -8.62 -4.07
CA VAL A 89 4.13 -8.62 -5.40
C VAL A 89 3.95 -7.26 -6.08
N LEU A 90 2.73 -6.72 -6.11
CA LEU A 90 2.44 -5.42 -6.71
C LEU A 90 3.24 -4.29 -6.03
N VAL A 91 3.32 -4.29 -4.70
CA VAL A 91 4.11 -3.31 -3.95
C VAL A 91 5.60 -3.45 -4.26
N LYS A 92 6.11 -4.68 -4.33
CA LYS A 92 7.51 -4.94 -4.70
C LYS A 92 7.84 -4.41 -6.09
N GLU A 93 7.00 -4.73 -7.07
CA GLU A 93 7.19 -4.26 -8.45
C GLU A 93 7.10 -2.73 -8.54
N ALA A 94 6.09 -2.12 -7.91
CA ALA A 94 5.90 -0.66 -7.93
C ALA A 94 7.09 0.08 -7.31
N ILE A 95 7.66 -0.46 -6.22
CA ILE A 95 8.84 0.12 -5.59
C ILE A 95 10.10 -0.15 -6.41
N ASN A 96 10.24 -1.32 -7.03
CA ASN A 96 11.41 -1.65 -7.85
C ASN A 96 11.46 -0.87 -9.16
N TYR A 97 10.35 -0.33 -9.63
CA TYR A 97 10.32 0.64 -10.71
C TYR A 97 11.16 1.90 -10.38
N LEU A 98 11.20 2.30 -9.11
CA LEU A 98 12.02 3.41 -8.66
C LEU A 98 13.49 2.98 -8.57
N GLN A 99 14.35 3.68 -9.31
CA GLN A 99 15.77 3.32 -9.44
C GLN A 99 16.59 3.65 -8.19
N THR A 100 16.24 4.72 -7.47
CA THR A 100 17.03 5.20 -6.33
C THR A 100 16.34 4.88 -5.01
N LEU A 101 17.16 4.65 -3.97
CA LEU A 101 16.67 4.43 -2.62
C LEU A 101 15.93 5.67 -2.06
N GLU A 102 16.41 6.86 -2.42
CA GLU A 102 15.79 8.13 -2.05
C GLU A 102 14.37 8.27 -2.62
N SER A 103 14.17 7.93 -3.90
CA SER A 103 12.85 7.93 -4.51
C SER A 103 11.93 6.91 -3.84
N LYS A 104 12.43 5.70 -3.51
CA LYS A 104 11.67 4.68 -2.78
C LYS A 104 11.21 5.20 -1.41
N ARG A 105 12.12 5.76 -0.61
CA ARG A 105 11.81 6.35 0.70
C ARG A 105 10.80 7.49 0.59
N SER A 106 11.00 8.38 -0.37
CA SER A 106 10.10 9.51 -0.61
C SER A 106 8.70 9.02 -0.94
N LEU A 107 8.57 8.04 -1.84
CA LEU A 107 7.28 7.45 -2.19
C LEU A 107 6.54 6.88 -0.97
N ILE A 108 7.26 6.25 -0.05
CA ILE A 108 6.69 5.64 1.16
C ILE A 108 6.17 6.70 2.15
N LYS A 109 6.83 7.86 2.21
CA LYS A 109 6.46 8.98 3.09
C LYS A 109 5.34 9.86 2.52
N ILE A 110 5.00 9.75 1.23
CA ILE A 110 3.90 10.52 0.64
C ILE A 110 2.61 10.15 1.35
N LYS A 111 1.84 11.17 1.72
CA LYS A 111 0.51 11.04 2.29
C LYS A 111 -0.56 11.24 1.24
N ASP A 112 -1.64 10.50 1.35
CA ASP A 112 -2.85 10.69 0.56
C ASP A 112 -3.74 11.82 1.11
N LEU A 113 -4.94 11.97 0.55
CA LEU A 113 -5.93 12.96 1.00
C LEU A 113 -6.40 12.78 2.44
N ASP A 114 -6.33 11.56 2.96
CA ASP A 114 -6.70 11.25 4.33
C ASP A 114 -5.51 11.46 5.28
N ASN A 115 -4.41 12.04 4.78
CA ASN A 115 -3.14 12.24 5.48
C ASN A 115 -2.50 10.91 5.92
N GLN A 116 -2.79 9.82 5.19
CA GLN A 116 -2.27 8.48 5.44
C GLN A 116 -1.15 8.17 4.46
N THR A 117 -0.11 7.50 4.92
CA THR A 117 0.96 6.93 4.09
C THR A 117 0.58 5.55 3.55
N VAL A 118 1.37 5.01 2.62
CA VAL A 118 1.22 3.61 2.19
C VAL A 118 1.36 2.64 3.36
N ILE A 119 2.20 2.96 4.35
CA ILE A 119 2.38 2.11 5.54
C ILE A 119 1.09 2.11 6.36
N ASP A 120 0.44 3.25 6.54
CA ASP A 120 -0.85 3.32 7.24
C ASP A 120 -1.90 2.45 6.54
N LYS A 121 -1.98 2.50 5.21
CA LYS A 121 -2.88 1.62 4.45
C LYS A 121 -2.54 0.13 4.60
N ALA A 122 -1.25 -0.21 4.67
CA ALA A 122 -0.81 -1.58 4.91
C ALA A 122 -1.20 -2.08 6.30
N ILE A 123 -1.18 -1.19 7.32
CA ILE A 123 -1.66 -1.51 8.67
C ILE A 123 -3.16 -1.83 8.67
N TRP A 124 -3.98 -0.95 8.08
CA TRP A 124 -5.43 -1.17 7.99
C TRP A 124 -5.83 -2.40 7.18
N SER A 125 -4.93 -2.84 6.30
CA SER A 125 -5.08 -4.07 5.52
C SER A 125 -4.51 -5.31 6.22
N ASN A 126 -4.00 -5.16 7.44
CA ASN A 126 -3.35 -6.20 8.23
C ASN A 126 -2.18 -6.89 7.47
N ARG A 127 -1.31 -6.09 6.83
CA ARG A 127 -0.20 -6.57 6.00
C ARG A 127 1.18 -6.29 6.60
N ALA A 128 1.54 -7.06 7.61
CA ALA A 128 2.84 -6.95 8.31
C ALA A 128 4.01 -7.17 7.35
N ASP A 129 3.87 -8.15 6.46
CA ASP A 129 4.83 -8.48 5.41
C ASP A 129 5.19 -7.26 4.54
N VAL A 130 4.16 -6.50 4.13
CA VAL A 130 4.36 -5.28 3.36
C VAL A 130 4.97 -4.18 4.21
N ILE A 131 4.51 -3.99 5.45
CA ILE A 131 5.07 -2.96 6.36
C ILE A 131 6.57 -3.21 6.58
N ILE A 132 6.96 -4.44 6.88
CA ILE A 132 8.37 -4.84 7.07
C ILE A 132 9.17 -4.59 5.79
N TYR A 133 8.62 -4.97 4.63
CA TYR A 133 9.26 -4.70 3.34
C TYR A 133 9.47 -3.19 3.09
N LEU A 134 8.45 -2.36 3.33
CA LEU A 134 8.53 -0.91 3.15
C LEU A 134 9.55 -0.28 4.10
N LEU A 135 9.57 -0.69 5.37
CA LEU A 135 10.50 -0.17 6.36
C LEU A 135 11.94 -0.61 6.10
N SER A 136 12.18 -1.69 5.35
CA SER A 136 13.53 -2.13 4.98
C SER A 136 14.29 -1.13 4.11
N PHE A 137 13.60 -0.17 3.49
CA PHE A 137 14.24 0.88 2.70
C PHE A 137 14.80 2.01 3.56
N PHE A 138 14.38 2.16 4.81
CA PHE A 138 14.78 3.25 5.70
C PHE A 138 16.12 2.92 6.38
N THR A 139 16.94 3.93 6.70
CA THR A 139 18.03 3.69 7.65
C THR A 139 17.47 3.38 9.04
N LYS A 140 18.31 2.87 9.94
CA LYS A 140 17.93 2.62 11.33
C LYS A 140 17.33 3.87 11.98
N GLU A 141 17.99 5.02 11.80
CA GLU A 141 17.61 6.31 12.38
C GLU A 141 16.28 6.80 11.79
N GLU A 142 16.11 6.70 10.46
CA GLU A 142 14.86 7.09 9.82
C GLU A 142 13.70 6.18 10.22
N LYS A 143 13.95 4.87 10.35
CA LYS A 143 12.97 3.89 10.83
C LYS A 143 12.56 4.23 12.26
N PHE A 144 13.51 4.48 13.15
CA PHE A 144 13.23 4.87 14.53
C PHE A 144 12.37 6.14 14.60
N GLU A 145 12.74 7.20 13.86
CA GLU A 145 11.96 8.44 13.84
C GLU A 145 10.55 8.22 13.27
N PHE A 146 10.44 7.42 12.21
CA PHE A 146 9.16 7.06 11.64
C PHE A 146 8.27 6.31 12.65
N LEU A 147 8.83 5.37 13.42
CA LEU A 147 8.10 4.63 14.46
C LEU A 147 7.60 5.51 15.62
N ARG A 148 8.20 6.70 15.79
CA ARG A 148 7.82 7.70 16.81
C ARG A 148 6.82 8.73 16.30
N THR A 149 6.62 8.82 14.99
CA THR A 149 5.74 9.82 14.40
C THR A 149 4.29 9.50 14.77
N HIS A 150 3.57 10.52 15.23
CA HIS A 150 2.16 10.42 15.57
C HIS A 150 1.30 10.74 14.34
N ASP A 151 0.23 9.96 14.15
CA ASP A 151 -0.88 10.36 13.30
C ASP A 151 -1.55 11.62 13.87
N LEU A 152 -1.86 12.58 13.01
CA LEU A 152 -2.38 13.88 13.44
C LEU A 152 -3.77 13.79 14.08
N ASN A 153 -4.58 12.81 13.66
CA ASN A 153 -5.97 12.69 14.09
C ASN A 153 -6.10 11.93 15.40
N THR A 154 -5.38 10.82 15.53
CA THR A 154 -5.51 9.90 16.67
C THR A 154 -4.39 10.06 17.71
N GLN A 155 -3.32 10.79 17.36
CA GLN A 155 -2.04 10.77 18.08
C GLN A 155 -1.52 9.34 18.31
N ASN A 156 -1.96 8.36 17.52
CA ASN A 156 -1.35 7.04 17.55
C ASN A 156 -0.05 7.09 16.76
N THR A 157 1.01 6.53 17.32
CA THR A 157 2.14 6.12 16.47
C THR A 157 1.76 4.86 15.70
N ILE A 158 2.52 4.55 14.66
CA ILE A 158 2.42 3.27 13.94
C ILE A 158 2.40 2.07 14.88
N LEU A 159 3.18 2.08 15.96
CA LEU A 159 3.23 0.98 16.92
C LEU A 159 1.91 0.79 17.68
N HIS A 160 1.21 1.87 18.01
CA HIS A 160 -0.11 1.79 18.67
C HIS A 160 -1.12 1.12 17.75
N THR A 161 -1.15 1.53 16.49
CA THR A 161 -2.01 0.91 15.48
C THR A 161 -1.58 -0.54 15.24
N PHE A 162 -0.27 -0.79 15.17
CA PHE A 162 0.29 -2.12 14.95
C PHE A 162 -0.14 -3.10 16.05
N ALA A 163 -0.11 -2.65 17.31
CA ALA A 163 -0.51 -3.44 18.46
C ALA A 163 -1.99 -3.89 18.42
N GLN A 164 -2.85 -3.13 17.76
CA GLN A 164 -4.27 -3.44 17.63
C GLN A 164 -4.57 -4.50 16.56
N PHE A 165 -3.71 -4.65 15.55
CA PHE A 165 -4.01 -5.48 14.38
C PHE A 165 -3.10 -6.72 14.24
N PHE A 166 -1.82 -6.62 14.56
CA PHE A 166 -0.81 -7.65 14.22
C PHE A 166 -0.52 -8.63 15.34
N ASN A 167 0.34 -9.63 15.11
CA ASN A 167 0.85 -10.53 16.16
C ASN A 167 2.21 -10.04 16.71
N ILE A 168 2.64 -10.58 17.85
CA ILE A 168 3.85 -10.09 18.54
C ILE A 168 5.14 -10.41 17.75
N PHE A 169 5.11 -11.45 16.91
CA PHE A 169 6.24 -11.81 16.06
C PHE A 169 6.52 -10.74 15.02
N ASP A 170 5.46 -10.18 14.41
CA ASP A 170 5.59 -9.09 13.45
C ASP A 170 6.22 -7.84 14.10
N LEU A 171 5.92 -7.61 15.39
CA LEU A 171 6.50 -6.51 16.16
C LEU A 171 8.01 -6.74 16.42
N PHE A 172 8.45 -7.98 16.65
CA PHE A 172 9.88 -8.27 16.78
C PHE A 172 10.65 -8.00 15.49
N GLU A 173 10.08 -8.30 14.33
CA GLU A 173 10.68 -7.95 13.04
C GLU A 173 10.82 -6.44 12.84
N LEU A 174 9.89 -5.64 13.34
CA LEU A 174 10.01 -4.18 13.35
C LEU A 174 11.20 -3.71 14.20
N PHE A 175 11.51 -4.40 15.29
CA PHE A 175 12.55 -3.98 16.24
C PHE A 175 13.93 -4.60 16.00
N LYS A 176 14.07 -5.54 15.06
CA LYS A 176 15.32 -6.31 14.89
C LYS A 176 16.60 -5.48 14.71
N ASP A 177 16.48 -4.28 14.16
CA ASP A 177 17.60 -3.38 13.88
C ASP A 177 17.74 -2.25 14.93
N LEU A 178 16.85 -2.20 15.92
CA LEU A 178 16.86 -1.19 17.00
C LEU A 178 17.62 -1.72 18.21
N ASP A 179 18.31 -0.82 18.90
CA ASP A 179 18.96 -1.16 20.17
C ASP A 179 17.99 -1.08 21.36
N ALA A 180 18.46 -1.56 22.51
CA ALA A 180 17.64 -1.62 23.72
C ALA A 180 17.17 -0.24 24.21
N ASN A 181 17.95 0.82 23.98
CA ASN A 181 17.59 2.17 24.41
C ASN A 181 16.48 2.73 23.52
N GLU A 182 16.59 2.56 22.21
CA GLU A 182 15.56 2.96 21.25
C GLU A 182 14.24 2.22 21.53
N ILE A 183 14.31 0.90 21.74
CA ILE A 183 13.12 0.10 22.10
C ILE A 183 12.53 0.61 23.41
N ALA A 184 13.35 0.92 24.43
CA ALA A 184 12.87 1.47 25.69
C ALA A 184 12.13 2.80 25.50
N VAL A 185 12.64 3.70 24.65
CA VAL A 185 11.96 4.96 24.31
C VAL A 185 10.61 4.69 23.67
N LEU A 186 10.55 3.82 22.65
CA LEU A 186 9.30 3.51 21.93
C LEU A 186 8.20 2.98 22.87
N LYS A 187 8.59 2.18 23.87
CA LYS A 187 7.67 1.62 24.88
C LYS A 187 7.00 2.66 25.78
N THR A 188 7.58 3.85 25.88
CA THR A 188 7.06 4.93 26.75
C THR A 188 6.17 5.93 26.02
N ILE A 189 6.11 5.87 24.69
CA ILE A 189 5.30 6.81 23.90
C ILE A 189 3.84 6.50 24.16
N LYS A 190 3.08 7.54 24.50
CA LYS A 190 1.64 7.47 24.77
C LYS A 190 0.87 8.12 23.65
N ASN A 191 -0.24 7.52 23.25
CA ASN A 191 -1.19 8.14 22.33
C ASN A 191 -2.10 9.18 23.02
N TYR A 192 -3.10 9.68 22.30
CA TYR A 192 -4.10 10.64 22.81
C TYR A 192 -4.77 10.17 24.10
N TYR A 193 -5.00 8.86 24.26
CA TYR A 193 -5.67 8.27 25.40
C TYR A 193 -4.74 8.01 26.59
N GLY A 194 -3.47 8.40 26.49
CA GLY A 194 -2.47 8.16 27.53
C GLY A 194 -2.00 6.70 27.61
N CYS A 195 -2.32 5.88 26.60
CA CYS A 195 -1.93 4.48 26.51
C CYS A 195 -0.68 4.33 25.64
N THR A 196 0.22 3.45 26.06
CA THR A 196 1.35 2.96 25.27
C THR A 196 0.91 1.83 24.34
N PHE A 197 1.72 1.53 23.31
CA PHE A 197 1.40 0.39 22.44
C PHE A 197 1.42 -0.96 23.18
N ILE A 198 2.22 -1.11 24.24
CA ILE A 198 2.23 -2.33 25.09
C ILE A 198 0.91 -2.46 25.85
N GLU A 199 0.40 -1.36 26.41
CA GLU A 199 -0.88 -1.40 27.12
C GLU A 199 -2.02 -1.76 26.17
N LEU A 200 -2.02 -1.21 24.95
CA LEU A 200 -3.00 -1.58 23.91
C LEU A 200 -2.88 -3.06 23.52
N TRP A 201 -1.66 -3.57 23.38
CA TRP A 201 -1.39 -4.98 23.11
C TRP A 201 -2.02 -5.90 24.17
N ASN A 202 -1.69 -5.64 25.43
CA ASN A 202 -2.16 -6.44 26.56
C ASN A 202 -3.69 -6.40 26.67
N GLN A 203 -4.31 -5.23 26.43
CA GLN A 203 -5.76 -5.10 26.42
C GLN A 203 -6.40 -5.98 25.33
N ARG A 204 -5.80 -6.03 24.15
CA ARG A 204 -6.27 -6.88 23.06
C ARG A 204 -6.14 -8.36 23.41
N GLU A 205 -4.99 -8.83 23.87
CA GLU A 205 -4.81 -10.25 24.25
C GLU A 205 -5.81 -10.68 25.32
N LEU A 206 -6.04 -9.84 26.34
CA LEU A 206 -7.06 -10.08 27.35
C LEU A 206 -8.47 -10.19 26.75
N SER A 207 -8.78 -9.41 25.71
CA SER A 207 -10.08 -9.44 25.04
C SER A 207 -10.26 -10.67 24.15
N GLU A 208 -9.19 -11.16 23.52
CA GLU A 208 -9.21 -12.35 22.67
C GLU A 208 -9.31 -13.63 23.51
N ASN A 209 -8.58 -13.70 24.63
CA ASN A 209 -8.63 -14.84 25.55
C ASN A 209 -9.98 -15.03 26.24
N ARG A 210 -10.79 -13.96 26.37
CA ARG A 210 -12.16 -14.06 26.93
C ARG A 210 -13.17 -14.64 25.95
N LYS A 211 -12.83 -14.78 24.67
CA LYS A 211 -13.71 -15.33 23.63
C LYS A 211 -13.54 -16.83 23.43
N LEU A 212 -12.54 -17.44 24.08
CA LEU A 212 -12.27 -18.87 24.09
C LEU A 212 -12.98 -19.54 25.26
#